data_AF-A0A7J6D3Q7-F1
#
_entry.id   AF-A0A7J6D3Q7-F1
#
_cell.length_a   1.000
_cell.length_b   1.000
_cell.length_c   1.000
_cell.angle_alpha   90.00
_cell.angle_beta   90.00
_cell.angle_gamma   90.00
#
_symmetry.space_group_name_H-M   'P 1'
#
loop_
_entity.id
_entity.type
_entity.pdbx_description
1 polymer ?
#
loop_
_entity_poly.entity_id
_entity_poly.type
_entity_poly.pdbx_seq_one_letter_code
_entity_poly.pdbx_strand_id
1 'polypeptide(L)'
;MSVCCFRCSTPPQEPSPQPVVERNPEEVKRKAERKRIKQEFTAALKREEHAVKLRLELIKAHALRTVSSLQQKAEQAYGNMEEWLGTRFLSEMNSIDQLSELVRQHIENGVQIHHELVLQSADFCVDGDTLVVASPSPAPRRSLLEQSKNSTLTVQQLHILCAQLHKTAPTGLMCSNELTDVLHELTSPHVGSDVLPDPWMHITPSQVDELVCVLAQDSEMFDWRQFLLSAALPWPFLSQTQLLKTLQCYRAVDTAGTGLLTQEQYAQVELWFPSERDEPLPYDRLANLKKFFFSLFASTHSSPLMLDYLSMLLYFCCHPEPAQGFTRALSLVIGHTLHYKHTSPLTQSVPYMEGAGVEECDADEDEERGVESDEVGVSVDDVLRVLGHGDDRVSSRLNRFQPNRRSRDELREELLKVFKELGFKGEEKIPFFTLSQHPFLQDLMEGSSQYQLPDCKCPGTGEGVSDELVELLGEDIKFQRDRGEKRTGDQGENGETVFSS
;
A
#
# COMPACT_ATOMS: atom_id res chain seq x y z
N MET A 1 58.60 -35.98 130.25
CA MET A 1 58.97 -36.38 131.62
C MET A 1 58.09 -37.54 132.04
N SER A 2 58.72 -38.60 132.57
CA SER A 2 58.25 -39.74 133.39
C SER A 2 56.90 -40.42 133.07
N VAL A 3 56.80 -41.70 132.70
CA VAL A 3 57.32 -42.98 133.32
C VAL A 3 56.41 -43.52 134.45
N CYS A 4 56.26 -44.85 134.47
CA CYS A 4 55.59 -45.76 135.44
C CYS A 4 54.08 -46.00 135.21
N CYS A 5 53.55 -47.14 134.73
CA CYS A 5 53.90 -48.58 134.80
C CYS A 5 53.45 -49.28 136.10
N PHE A 6 52.93 -50.52 135.92
CA PHE A 6 52.64 -51.60 136.91
C PHE A 6 51.34 -51.49 137.75
N ARG A 7 50.60 -52.56 138.09
CA ARG A 7 50.43 -53.97 137.68
C ARG A 7 49.41 -54.59 138.66
N CYS A 8 48.81 -55.71 138.28
CA CYS A 8 48.36 -56.83 139.13
C CYS A 8 47.24 -56.59 140.16
N SER A 9 46.07 -57.24 140.00
CA SER A 9 45.77 -58.66 140.31
C SER A 9 45.27 -58.84 141.74
N THR A 10 44.05 -59.34 141.92
CA THR A 10 43.76 -60.68 142.51
C THR A 10 42.23 -60.97 142.57
N PRO A 11 41.82 -62.26 142.65
CA PRO A 11 40.53 -62.82 142.18
C PRO A 11 39.63 -63.19 143.39
N PRO A 12 38.75 -64.22 143.36
CA PRO A 12 37.74 -64.71 142.38
C PRO A 12 36.31 -64.69 143.00
N GLN A 13 35.24 -64.73 142.19
CA GLN A 13 33.92 -65.18 142.70
C GLN A 13 32.98 -65.67 141.58
N GLU A 14 32.67 -66.97 141.61
CA GLU A 14 31.34 -67.51 141.33
C GLU A 14 30.76 -67.97 142.68
N PRO A 15 29.42 -67.99 142.94
CA PRO A 15 28.37 -68.34 141.97
C PRO A 15 27.00 -67.60 142.06
N SER A 16 26.15 -67.83 141.04
CA SER A 16 24.66 -67.93 141.07
C SER A 16 23.79 -66.66 141.04
N PRO A 17 22.52 -66.74 140.59
CA PRO A 17 21.94 -67.34 139.37
C PRO A 17 21.50 -66.24 138.37
N GLN A 18 21.38 -66.58 137.07
CA GLN A 18 20.80 -65.66 136.08
C GLN A 18 19.35 -65.31 136.45
N PRO A 19 18.94 -64.03 136.49
CA PRO A 19 17.53 -63.70 136.45
C PRO A 19 17.02 -63.99 135.04
N VAL A 20 16.06 -64.90 134.95
CA VAL A 20 15.21 -65.08 133.78
C VAL A 20 14.60 -63.71 133.46
N VAL A 21 15.03 -63.10 132.36
CA VAL A 21 14.36 -61.93 131.79
C VAL A 21 13.01 -62.42 131.29
N GLU A 22 11.96 -62.32 132.11
CA GLU A 22 10.59 -62.40 131.65
C GLU A 22 10.40 -61.35 130.55
N ARG A 23 10.35 -61.80 129.29
CA ARG A 23 10.01 -60.94 128.16
C ARG A 23 8.58 -60.45 128.36
N ASN A 24 8.43 -59.16 128.69
CA ASN A 24 7.13 -58.49 128.73
C ASN A 24 6.33 -58.82 127.43
N PRO A 25 5.09 -59.36 127.51
CA PRO A 25 4.28 -59.75 126.36
C PRO A 25 4.02 -58.60 125.36
N GLU A 26 4.03 -57.35 125.82
CA GLU A 26 3.94 -56.16 124.95
C GLU A 26 5.18 -56.00 124.06
N GLU A 27 6.35 -56.37 124.55
CA GLU A 27 7.61 -56.24 123.81
C GLU A 27 7.72 -57.27 122.67
N VAL A 28 7.13 -58.45 122.86
CA VAL A 28 7.04 -59.51 121.84
C VAL A 28 6.05 -59.11 120.73
N LYS A 29 4.87 -58.59 121.10
CA LYS A 29 3.90 -58.03 120.12
C LYS A 29 4.51 -56.88 119.32
N ARG A 30 5.19 -55.94 119.98
CA ARG A 30 5.91 -54.83 119.32
C ARG A 30 7.02 -55.32 118.38
N LYS A 31 7.74 -56.39 118.72
CA LYS A 31 8.76 -57.01 117.83
C LYS A 31 8.13 -57.69 116.62
N ALA A 32 6.99 -58.37 116.79
CA ALA A 32 6.25 -59.02 115.71
C ALA A 32 5.65 -57.99 114.73
N GLU A 33 5.05 -56.91 115.24
CA GLU A 33 4.55 -55.80 114.43
C GLU A 33 5.66 -55.10 113.66
N ARG A 34 6.81 -54.83 114.31
CA ARG A 34 8.01 -54.29 113.62
C ARG A 34 8.48 -55.20 112.49
N LYS A 35 8.40 -56.53 112.66
CA LYS A 35 8.75 -57.50 111.60
C LYS A 35 7.74 -57.46 110.46
N ARG A 36 6.44 -57.37 110.77
CA ARG A 36 5.36 -57.24 109.78
C ARG A 36 5.50 -55.96 108.96
N ILE A 37 5.69 -54.81 109.61
CA ILE A 37 5.91 -53.52 108.96
C ILE A 37 7.15 -53.57 108.06
N LYS A 38 8.26 -54.18 108.51
CA LYS A 38 9.47 -54.35 107.67
C LYS A 38 9.20 -55.23 106.46
N GLN A 39 8.42 -56.29 106.60
CA GLN A 39 8.06 -57.19 105.50
C GLN A 39 7.16 -56.49 104.48
N GLU A 40 6.11 -55.80 104.95
CA GLU A 40 5.21 -54.99 104.11
C GLU A 40 5.99 -53.89 103.36
N PHE A 41 6.88 -53.17 104.05
CA PHE A 41 7.74 -52.16 103.44
C PHE A 41 8.67 -52.75 102.37
N THR A 42 9.29 -53.89 102.64
CA THR A 42 10.17 -54.58 101.68
C THR A 42 9.39 -55.07 100.46
N ALA A 43 8.16 -55.58 100.67
CA ALA A 43 7.28 -56.01 99.59
C ALA A 43 6.80 -54.81 98.73
N ALA A 44 6.46 -53.70 99.37
CA ALA A 44 6.09 -52.46 98.68
C ALA A 44 7.26 -51.90 97.86
N LEU A 45 8.48 -51.88 98.42
CA LEU A 45 9.69 -51.48 97.70
C LEU A 45 9.93 -52.35 96.46
N LYS A 46 9.84 -53.68 96.58
CA LYS A 46 9.98 -54.60 95.44
C LYS A 46 8.91 -54.37 94.38
N ARG A 47 7.67 -54.09 94.80
CA ARG A 47 6.56 -53.79 93.88
C ARG A 47 6.81 -52.48 93.13
N GLU A 48 7.29 -51.44 93.81
CA GLU A 48 7.60 -50.16 93.18
C GLU A 48 8.81 -50.29 92.24
N GLU A 49 9.86 -51.00 92.65
CA GLU A 49 11.01 -51.31 91.79
C GLU A 49 10.57 -52.03 90.50
N HIS A 50 9.69 -53.03 90.62
CA HIS A 50 9.13 -53.74 89.48
C HIS A 50 8.27 -52.83 88.60
N ALA A 51 7.43 -51.97 89.19
CA ALA A 51 6.61 -51.02 88.46
C ALA A 51 7.46 -50.01 87.67
N VAL A 52 8.54 -49.50 88.26
CA VAL A 52 9.50 -48.61 87.60
C VAL A 52 10.21 -49.35 86.46
N LYS A 53 10.68 -50.58 86.67
CA LYS A 53 11.29 -51.41 85.61
C LYS A 53 10.34 -51.61 84.43
N LEU A 54 9.07 -51.94 84.67
CA LEU A 54 8.08 -52.07 83.60
C LEU A 54 7.84 -50.76 82.84
N ARG A 55 7.75 -49.62 83.54
CA ARG A 55 7.61 -48.31 82.90
C ARG A 55 8.82 -47.98 82.02
N LEU A 56 10.04 -48.26 82.49
CA LEU A 56 11.27 -48.05 81.73
C LEU A 56 11.33 -48.96 80.50
N GLU A 57 10.95 -50.23 80.61
CA GLU A 57 10.88 -51.14 79.46
C GLU A 57 9.83 -50.68 78.44
N LEU A 58 8.68 -50.17 78.89
CA LEU A 58 7.67 -49.60 77.99
C LEU A 58 8.19 -48.35 77.28
N ILE A 59 8.83 -47.43 78.01
CA ILE A 59 9.46 -46.24 77.43
C ILE A 59 10.52 -46.64 76.42
N LYS A 60 11.38 -47.61 76.75
CA LYS A 60 12.41 -48.15 75.84
C LYS A 60 11.78 -48.75 74.58
N ALA A 61 10.75 -49.59 74.73
CA ALA A 61 10.06 -50.19 73.59
C ALA A 61 9.39 -49.13 72.69
N HIS A 62 8.80 -48.10 73.29
CA HIS A 62 8.20 -46.98 72.55
C HIS A 62 9.26 -46.12 71.84
N ALA A 63 10.37 -45.82 72.52
CA ALA A 63 11.49 -45.08 71.95
C ALA A 63 12.12 -45.84 70.78
N LEU A 64 12.38 -47.14 70.92
CA LEU A 64 12.90 -47.99 69.85
C LEU A 64 11.95 -48.01 68.64
N ARG A 65 10.64 -48.21 68.87
CA ARG A 65 9.64 -48.16 67.79
C ARG A 65 9.66 -46.81 67.06
N THR A 66 9.77 -45.72 67.80
CA THR A 66 9.79 -44.36 67.23
C THR A 66 11.05 -44.15 66.41
N VAL A 67 12.23 -44.55 66.91
CA VAL A 67 13.49 -44.46 66.19
C VAL A 67 13.48 -45.32 64.93
N SER A 68 13.00 -46.56 64.99
CA SER A 68 12.88 -47.41 63.79
C SER A 68 11.91 -46.84 62.76
N SER A 69 10.79 -46.25 63.20
CA SER A 69 9.86 -45.57 62.29
C SER A 69 10.48 -44.34 61.64
N LEU A 70 11.25 -43.55 62.38
CA LEU A 70 11.99 -42.40 61.84
C LEU A 70 13.07 -42.84 60.85
N GLN A 71 13.80 -43.92 61.16
CA GLN A 71 14.81 -44.49 60.27
C GLN A 71 14.17 -44.94 58.95
N GLN A 72 13.05 -45.69 59.00
CA GLN A 72 12.36 -46.13 57.79
C GLN A 72 11.87 -44.94 56.93
N LYS A 73 11.34 -43.89 57.57
CA LYS A 73 10.93 -42.67 56.85
C LYS A 73 12.12 -41.94 56.23
N ALA A 74 13.26 -41.92 56.91
CA ALA A 74 14.48 -41.33 56.38
C ALA A 74 14.98 -42.12 55.16
N GLU A 75 15.06 -43.45 55.27
CA GLU A 75 15.45 -44.34 54.16
C GLU A 75 14.52 -44.18 52.95
N GLN A 76 13.20 -44.09 53.18
CA GLN A 76 12.25 -43.83 52.11
C GLN A 76 12.45 -42.45 51.48
N ALA A 77 12.68 -41.40 52.27
CA ALA A 77 12.92 -40.06 51.75
C ALA A 77 14.22 -40.00 50.93
N TYR A 78 15.29 -40.67 51.38
CA TYR A 78 16.55 -40.77 50.63
C TYR A 78 16.37 -41.54 49.32
N GLY A 79 15.66 -42.67 49.34
CA GLY A 79 15.34 -43.42 48.13
C GLY A 79 14.54 -42.60 47.12
N ASN A 80 13.52 -41.88 47.57
CA ASN A 80 12.74 -40.99 46.70
C ASN A 80 13.61 -39.86 46.11
N MET A 81 14.49 -39.25 46.92
CA MET A 81 15.40 -38.21 46.42
C MET A 81 16.36 -38.75 45.36
N GLU A 82 16.92 -39.94 45.56
CA GLU A 82 17.80 -40.59 44.59
C GLU A 82 17.08 -40.90 43.27
N GLU A 83 15.86 -41.43 43.35
CA GLU A 83 15.01 -41.66 42.18
C GLU A 83 14.72 -40.36 41.43
N TRP A 84 14.30 -39.30 42.14
CA TRP A 84 13.96 -38.01 41.52
C TRP A 84 15.17 -37.33 40.89
N LEU A 85 16.34 -37.43 41.53
CA LEU A 85 17.61 -36.96 40.96
C LEU A 85 17.98 -37.75 39.71
N GLY A 86 17.82 -39.07 39.73
CA GLY A 86 18.06 -39.94 38.57
C GLY A 86 17.15 -39.60 37.39
N THR A 87 15.84 -39.50 37.63
CA THR A 87 14.86 -39.14 36.60
C THR A 87 15.13 -37.76 36.03
N ARG A 88 15.42 -36.77 36.90
CA ARG A 88 15.76 -35.41 36.46
C ARG A 88 17.02 -35.41 35.61
N PHE A 89 18.08 -36.10 36.04
CA PHE A 89 19.34 -36.18 35.28
C PHE A 89 19.13 -36.79 33.89
N LEU A 90 18.36 -37.87 33.79
CA LEU A 90 18.04 -38.49 32.50
C LEU A 90 17.21 -37.56 31.59
N SER A 91 16.26 -36.82 32.17
CA SER A 91 15.47 -35.84 31.40
C SER A 91 16.32 -34.67 30.92
N GLU A 92 17.21 -34.15 31.77
CA GLU A 92 18.15 -33.08 31.42
C GLU A 92 19.08 -33.54 30.29
N MET A 93 19.60 -34.77 30.35
CA MET A 93 20.43 -35.33 29.29
C MET A 93 19.67 -35.48 27.96
N ASN A 94 18.43 -36.00 28.01
CA ASN A 94 17.58 -36.12 26.82
C ASN A 94 17.27 -34.74 26.19
N SER A 95 17.06 -33.71 27.00
CA SER A 95 16.86 -32.34 26.50
C SER A 95 18.12 -31.76 25.84
N ILE A 96 19.31 -32.10 26.35
CA ILE A 96 20.58 -31.76 25.70
C ILE A 96 20.74 -32.51 24.36
N ASP A 97 20.36 -33.78 24.30
CA ASP A 97 20.40 -34.58 23.07
C ASP A 97 19.46 -34.00 22.00
N GLN A 98 18.23 -33.61 22.39
CA GLN A 98 17.27 -32.96 21.49
C GLN A 98 17.78 -31.62 20.96
N LEU A 99 18.36 -30.78 21.81
CA LEU A 99 19.00 -29.53 21.41
C LEU A 99 20.13 -29.80 20.40
N SER A 100 20.99 -30.77 20.70
CA SER A 100 22.14 -31.13 19.87
C SER A 100 21.69 -31.64 18.50
N GLU A 101 20.64 -32.46 18.46
CA GLU A 101 20.05 -32.96 17.23
C GLU A 101 19.48 -31.84 16.36
N LEU A 102 18.73 -30.91 16.95
CA LEU A 102 18.16 -29.77 16.22
C LEU A 102 19.27 -28.92 15.60
N VAL A 103 20.30 -28.59 16.39
CA VAL A 103 21.44 -27.80 15.91
C VAL A 103 22.18 -28.55 14.79
N ARG A 104 22.40 -29.86 14.94
CA ARG A 104 23.03 -30.69 13.90
C ARG A 104 22.24 -30.65 12.59
N GLN A 105 20.92 -30.84 12.64
CA GLN A 105 20.06 -30.81 11.45
C GLN A 105 20.10 -29.46 10.73
N HIS A 106 20.14 -28.34 11.47
CA HIS A 106 20.24 -27.01 10.86
C HIS A 106 21.60 -26.78 10.20
N ILE A 107 22.69 -27.25 10.81
CA ILE A 107 24.04 -27.20 10.23
C ILE A 107 24.12 -28.06 8.97
N GLU A 108 23.65 -29.31 9.03
CA GLU A 108 23.72 -30.25 7.90
C GLU A 108 22.89 -29.79 6.70
N ASN A 109 21.74 -29.16 6.94
CA ASN A 109 20.89 -28.62 5.88
C ASN A 109 21.28 -27.19 5.44
N GLY A 110 22.24 -26.55 6.12
CA GLY A 110 22.64 -25.17 5.83
C GLY A 110 21.55 -24.12 6.08
N VAL A 111 20.62 -24.39 7.01
CA VAL A 111 19.50 -23.51 7.36
C VAL A 111 19.82 -22.73 8.64
N GLN A 112 19.48 -21.44 8.68
CA GLN A 112 19.69 -20.63 9.87
C GLN A 112 18.67 -20.97 10.97
N ILE A 113 19.13 -20.96 12.22
CA ILE A 113 18.25 -21.07 13.40
C ILE A 113 17.67 -19.68 13.65
N HIS A 114 16.38 -19.50 13.33
CA HIS A 114 15.71 -18.20 13.42
C HIS A 114 15.23 -17.86 14.84
N HIS A 115 14.90 -18.88 15.63
CA HIS A 115 14.23 -18.75 16.92
C HIS A 115 15.17 -19.10 18.07
N GLU A 116 14.97 -18.50 19.24
CA GLU A 116 15.81 -18.76 20.40
C GLU A 116 15.64 -20.21 20.90
N LEU A 117 16.77 -20.87 21.19
CA LEU A 117 16.80 -22.21 21.74
C LEU A 117 16.94 -22.10 23.26
N VAL A 118 15.93 -22.56 24.00
CA VAL A 118 15.83 -22.37 25.44
C VAL A 118 15.91 -23.72 26.14
N LEU A 119 16.87 -23.85 27.07
CA LEU A 119 17.03 -25.02 27.92
C LEU A 119 16.67 -24.65 29.36
N GLN A 120 15.51 -25.13 29.85
CA GLN A 120 15.02 -24.87 31.19
C GLN A 120 15.01 -26.15 32.03
N SER A 121 16.10 -26.36 32.77
CA SER A 121 16.29 -27.59 33.57
C SER A 121 16.08 -28.85 32.72
N ALA A 122 14.98 -29.56 32.94
CA ALA A 122 14.69 -30.84 32.31
C ALA A 122 14.04 -30.73 30.93
N ASP A 123 13.68 -29.52 30.49
CA ASP A 123 12.90 -29.29 29.26
C ASP A 123 13.68 -28.46 28.24
N PHE A 124 13.59 -28.86 26.98
CA PHE A 124 14.08 -28.13 25.81
C PHE A 124 12.91 -27.59 25.00
N CYS A 125 12.94 -26.29 24.67
CA CYS A 125 11.96 -25.65 23.81
C CYS A 125 12.57 -24.62 22.87
N VAL A 126 11.84 -24.31 21.80
CA VAL A 126 12.17 -23.26 20.84
C VAL A 126 11.19 -22.11 21.08
N ASP A 127 11.70 -20.92 21.40
CA ASP A 127 10.87 -19.75 21.65
C ASP A 127 10.44 -19.10 20.31
N GLY A 128 9.14 -19.16 20.03
CA GLY A 128 8.56 -18.61 18.80
C GLY A 128 8.49 -17.08 18.77
N ASP A 129 8.58 -16.42 19.93
CA ASP A 129 8.42 -14.96 20.03
C ASP A 129 9.75 -14.22 19.86
N THR A 130 10.88 -14.90 20.12
CA THR A 130 12.21 -14.29 20.09
C THR A 130 13.01 -14.74 18.87
N LEU A 131 13.26 -13.81 17.95
CA LEU A 131 14.09 -14.02 16.77
C LEU A 131 15.57 -13.71 17.05
N VAL A 132 16.45 -14.67 16.78
CA VAL A 132 17.91 -14.54 16.95
C VAL A 132 18.56 -13.93 15.70
N VAL A 133 17.90 -14.08 14.55
CA VAL A 133 18.34 -13.48 13.28
C VAL A 133 17.56 -12.18 13.07
N ALA A 134 18.29 -11.08 12.89
CA ALA A 134 17.68 -9.82 12.50
C ALA A 134 16.89 -10.01 11.21
N SER A 135 15.61 -9.64 11.22
CA SER A 135 14.79 -9.68 10.01
C SER A 135 15.52 -8.96 8.87
N PRO A 136 15.51 -9.50 7.64
CA PRO A 136 16.13 -8.81 6.52
C PRO A 136 15.57 -7.39 6.46
N SER A 137 16.47 -6.39 6.36
CA SER A 137 16.07 -5.00 6.24
C SER A 137 14.98 -4.90 5.17
N PRO A 138 13.84 -4.21 5.44
CA PRO A 138 12.83 -4.01 4.41
C PRO A 138 13.52 -3.49 3.15
N ALA A 139 13.08 -3.97 2.00
CA ALA A 139 13.65 -3.59 0.72
C ALA A 139 13.83 -2.07 0.67
N PRO A 140 14.96 -1.54 0.15
CA PRO A 140 15.18 -0.11 0.07
C PRO A 140 13.93 0.53 -0.56
N ARG A 141 13.36 1.52 0.13
CA ARG A 141 12.17 2.23 -0.35
C ARG A 141 12.44 2.66 -1.78
N ARG A 142 11.68 2.13 -2.74
CA ARG A 142 11.75 2.55 -4.15
C ARG A 142 11.59 4.07 -4.19
N SER A 143 12.42 4.74 -5.00
CA SER A 143 12.57 6.21 -4.98
C SER A 143 11.22 6.92 -5.12
N LEU A 144 10.95 7.91 -4.27
CA LEU A 144 9.78 8.80 -4.37
C LEU A 144 9.84 9.75 -5.58
N LEU A 145 10.95 9.73 -6.32
CA LEU A 145 11.14 10.52 -7.52
C LEU A 145 10.80 9.68 -8.73
N GLU A 146 10.12 10.31 -9.68
CA GLU A 146 9.85 9.74 -10.98
C GLU A 146 11.15 9.39 -11.70
N GLN A 147 11.21 8.18 -12.23
CA GLN A 147 12.30 7.76 -13.11
C GLN A 147 11.82 7.93 -14.56
N SER A 148 12.60 8.65 -15.37
CA SER A 148 12.36 8.77 -16.81
C SER A 148 12.44 7.38 -17.45
N LYS A 149 11.29 6.83 -17.87
CA LYS A 149 11.22 5.58 -18.63
C LYS A 149 11.06 5.93 -20.11
N ASN A 150 11.77 5.23 -20.98
CA ASN A 150 11.51 5.20 -22.43
C ASN A 150 11.47 6.59 -23.10
N SER A 151 12.43 7.47 -22.78
CA SER A 151 12.55 8.81 -23.37
C SER A 151 11.41 9.80 -23.04
N THR A 152 10.54 9.48 -22.09
CA THR A 152 9.46 10.39 -21.64
C THR A 152 9.96 11.44 -20.64
N LEU A 153 9.37 12.64 -20.68
CA LEU A 153 9.68 13.69 -19.71
C LEU A 153 9.03 13.37 -18.34
N THR A 154 9.80 13.54 -17.28
CA THR A 154 9.25 13.53 -15.91
C THR A 154 8.35 14.75 -15.70
N VAL A 155 7.37 14.66 -14.78
CA VAL A 155 6.47 15.78 -14.48
C VAL A 155 7.24 17.02 -13.99
N GLN A 156 8.36 16.81 -13.29
CA GLN A 156 9.23 17.91 -12.88
C GLN A 156 9.88 18.60 -14.10
N GLN A 157 10.38 17.82 -15.06
CA GLN A 157 10.95 18.37 -16.30
C GLN A 157 9.89 19.12 -17.12
N LEU A 158 8.65 18.59 -17.20
CA LEU A 158 7.53 19.26 -17.84
C LEU A 158 7.23 20.63 -17.20
N HIS A 159 7.23 20.72 -15.87
CA HIS A 159 7.07 22.01 -15.18
C HIS A 159 8.17 23.01 -15.50
N ILE A 160 9.44 22.56 -15.57
CA ILE A 160 10.56 23.43 -15.92
C ILE A 160 10.43 23.93 -17.37
N LEU A 161 10.14 23.02 -18.30
CA LEU A 161 9.96 23.36 -19.71
C LEU A 161 8.79 24.32 -19.92
N CYS A 162 7.67 24.05 -19.25
CA CYS A 162 6.49 24.92 -19.21
C CYS A 162 6.84 26.32 -18.69
N ALA A 163 7.65 26.43 -17.64
CA ALA A 163 8.07 27.72 -17.11
C ALA A 163 8.98 28.50 -18.07
N GLN A 164 9.79 27.82 -18.89
CA GLN A 164 10.60 28.49 -19.91
C GLN A 164 9.75 28.95 -21.10
N LEU A 165 8.86 28.09 -21.60
CA LEU A 165 7.95 28.43 -22.70
C LEU A 165 7.00 29.57 -22.34
N HIS A 166 6.55 29.64 -21.08
CA HIS A 166 5.78 30.79 -20.61
C HIS A 166 6.56 32.11 -20.61
N LYS A 167 7.89 32.09 -20.40
CA LYS A 167 8.71 33.30 -20.45
C LYS A 167 8.93 33.78 -21.88
N THR A 168 9.09 32.85 -22.81
CA THR A 168 9.35 33.17 -24.22
C THR A 168 8.06 33.51 -24.97
N ALA A 169 6.98 32.78 -24.73
CA ALA A 169 5.70 32.92 -25.42
C ALA A 169 4.50 32.81 -24.45
N PRO A 170 4.20 33.86 -23.66
CA PRO A 170 3.17 33.83 -22.62
C PRO A 170 1.74 33.59 -23.16
N THR A 171 1.49 33.89 -24.43
CA THR A 171 0.19 33.69 -25.09
C THR A 171 -0.10 32.23 -25.43
N GLY A 172 0.93 31.35 -25.42
CA GLY A 172 0.79 29.95 -25.85
C GLY A 172 1.24 29.68 -27.28
N LEU A 173 1.42 30.73 -28.09
CA LEU A 173 1.79 30.64 -29.49
C LEU A 173 3.20 31.19 -29.72
N MET A 174 4.01 30.48 -30.50
CA MET A 174 5.34 30.91 -30.91
C MET A 174 5.63 30.53 -32.36
N CYS A 175 6.57 31.19 -33.03
CA CYS A 175 6.97 30.79 -34.38
C CYS A 175 8.01 29.65 -34.34
N SER A 176 8.16 28.93 -35.46
CA SER A 176 9.09 27.79 -35.55
C SER A 176 10.52 28.18 -35.16
N ASN A 177 10.98 29.38 -35.53
CA ASN A 177 12.33 29.87 -35.17
C ASN A 177 12.49 30.06 -33.66
N GLU A 178 11.48 30.60 -32.98
CA GLU A 178 11.50 30.77 -31.51
C GLU A 178 11.52 29.41 -30.80
N LEU A 179 10.78 28.41 -31.31
CA LEU A 179 10.83 27.05 -30.79
C LEU A 179 12.20 26.42 -30.99
N THR A 180 12.77 26.55 -32.19
CA THR A 180 14.12 26.07 -32.51
C THR A 180 15.16 26.66 -31.58
N ASP A 181 15.12 27.99 -31.35
CA ASP A 181 16.03 28.68 -30.44
C ASP A 181 15.89 28.16 -28.99
N VAL A 182 14.66 27.99 -28.51
CA VAL A 182 14.39 27.44 -27.17
C VAL A 182 14.92 26.00 -27.04
N LEU A 183 14.67 25.13 -28.02
CA LEU A 183 15.15 23.75 -28.01
C LEU A 183 16.68 23.68 -28.13
N HIS A 184 17.32 24.55 -28.92
CA HIS A 184 18.78 24.65 -28.96
C HIS A 184 19.38 25.12 -27.62
N GLU A 185 18.73 26.05 -26.92
CA GLU A 185 19.17 26.47 -25.59
C GLU A 185 19.05 25.33 -24.57
N LEU A 186 17.94 24.58 -24.62
CA LEU A 186 17.69 23.45 -23.71
C LEU A 186 18.60 22.25 -23.98
N THR A 187 18.97 22.00 -25.23
CA THR A 187 19.88 20.90 -25.62
C THR A 187 21.36 21.26 -25.43
N SER A 188 21.63 22.51 -25.04
CA SER A 188 22.98 23.00 -24.80
C SER A 188 23.59 22.37 -23.54
N PRO A 189 24.85 21.88 -23.59
CA PRO A 189 25.45 21.08 -22.50
C PRO A 189 25.66 21.83 -21.17
N HIS A 190 25.50 23.16 -21.16
CA HIS A 190 25.66 24.02 -19.98
C HIS A 190 24.33 24.32 -19.26
N VAL A 191 23.18 24.11 -19.90
CA VAL A 191 21.84 24.51 -19.40
C VAL A 191 20.91 23.29 -19.27
N GLY A 192 21.12 22.25 -20.08
CA GLY A 192 20.17 21.15 -20.28
C GLY A 192 20.24 19.95 -19.33
N SER A 193 21.29 19.81 -18.49
CA SER A 193 21.56 18.52 -17.79
C SER A 193 20.45 18.07 -16.85
N ASP A 194 19.63 19.01 -16.36
CA ASP A 194 18.60 18.73 -15.35
C ASP A 194 17.17 18.83 -15.93
N VAL A 195 17.03 19.27 -17.19
CA VAL A 195 15.71 19.60 -17.81
C VAL A 195 15.27 18.57 -18.84
N LEU A 196 16.23 17.92 -19.51
CA LEU A 196 15.93 16.98 -20.60
C LEU A 196 16.33 15.54 -20.22
N PRO A 197 15.60 14.51 -20.72
CA PRO A 197 15.98 13.11 -20.56
C PRO A 197 17.28 12.80 -21.33
N ASP A 198 18.00 11.77 -20.91
CA ASP A 198 19.27 11.36 -21.54
C ASP A 198 19.21 11.27 -23.08
N PRO A 199 18.14 10.73 -23.72
CA PRO A 199 18.02 10.69 -25.18
C PRO A 199 18.01 12.08 -25.85
N TRP A 200 17.49 13.10 -25.17
CA TRP A 200 17.41 14.47 -25.67
C TRP A 200 18.73 15.23 -25.50
N MET A 201 19.59 14.81 -24.57
CA MET A 201 20.93 15.42 -24.40
C MET A 201 21.86 15.17 -25.60
N HIS A 202 21.51 14.21 -26.47
CA HIS A 202 22.32 13.85 -27.64
C HIS A 202 21.68 14.25 -28.97
N ILE A 203 20.59 15.03 -28.94
CA ILE A 203 19.93 15.48 -30.16
C ILE A 203 20.84 16.47 -30.92
N THR A 204 21.00 16.23 -32.22
CA THR A 204 21.76 17.13 -33.10
C THR A 204 20.91 18.34 -33.50
N PRO A 205 21.54 19.48 -33.86
CA PRO A 205 20.79 20.64 -34.32
C PRO A 205 19.84 20.33 -35.49
N SER A 206 20.27 19.49 -36.44
CA SER A 206 19.43 19.05 -37.56
C SER A 206 18.20 18.22 -37.15
N GLN A 207 18.30 17.45 -36.06
CA GLN A 207 17.16 16.69 -35.54
C GLN A 207 16.19 17.59 -34.78
N VAL A 208 16.67 18.68 -34.18
CA VAL A 208 15.81 19.73 -33.62
C VAL A 208 15.01 20.40 -34.74
N ASP A 209 15.67 20.76 -35.85
CA ASP A 209 15.00 21.33 -37.01
C ASP A 209 13.93 20.38 -37.58
N GLU A 210 14.23 19.09 -37.69
CA GLU A 210 13.26 18.06 -38.13
C GLU A 210 12.08 17.95 -37.17
N LEU A 211 12.33 17.91 -35.86
CA LEU A 211 11.29 17.86 -34.84
C LEU A 211 10.37 19.09 -34.93
N VAL A 212 10.95 20.28 -35.05
CA VAL A 212 10.19 21.53 -35.19
C VAL A 212 9.35 21.52 -36.47
N CYS A 213 9.89 21.01 -37.59
CA CYS A 213 9.13 20.88 -38.83
C CYS A 213 7.92 19.94 -38.67
N VAL A 214 8.09 18.78 -38.00
CA VAL A 214 7.00 17.83 -37.73
C VAL A 214 5.95 18.44 -36.81
N LEU A 215 6.38 19.18 -35.79
CA LEU A 215 5.50 19.82 -34.81
C LEU A 215 4.72 21.01 -35.39
N ALA A 216 5.30 21.75 -36.33
CA ALA A 216 4.67 22.92 -36.92
C ALA A 216 3.60 22.60 -37.99
N GLN A 217 3.60 21.40 -38.58
CA GLN A 217 2.61 20.93 -39.57
C GLN A 217 2.18 22.01 -40.60
N ASP A 218 3.16 22.62 -41.26
CA ASP A 218 3.00 23.69 -42.26
C ASP A 218 2.40 25.03 -41.74
N SER A 219 2.21 25.18 -40.42
CA SER A 219 1.82 26.43 -39.78
C SER A 219 3.04 27.30 -39.42
N GLU A 220 2.95 28.62 -39.64
CA GLU A 220 3.96 29.58 -39.18
C GLU A 220 3.97 29.74 -37.65
N MET A 221 2.86 29.40 -36.99
CA MET A 221 2.65 29.53 -35.55
C MET A 221 2.37 28.18 -34.92
N PHE A 222 3.01 27.93 -33.79
CA PHE A 222 3.01 26.69 -33.04
C PHE A 222 2.42 26.90 -31.64
N ASP A 223 1.47 26.05 -31.26
CA ASP A 223 0.92 26.01 -29.90
C ASP A 223 1.76 25.09 -29.01
N TRP A 224 2.62 25.70 -28.18
CA TRP A 224 3.52 24.94 -27.34
C TRP A 224 2.80 24.20 -26.20
N ARG A 225 1.54 24.56 -25.88
CA ARG A 225 0.73 23.83 -24.89
C ARG A 225 0.33 22.46 -25.43
N GLN A 226 -0.03 22.38 -26.72
CA GLN A 226 -0.35 21.11 -27.38
C GLN A 226 0.87 20.18 -27.40
N PHE A 227 2.06 20.73 -27.63
CA PHE A 227 3.31 19.96 -27.54
C PHE A 227 3.60 19.46 -26.13
N LEU A 228 3.49 20.30 -25.10
CA LEU A 228 3.69 19.85 -23.72
C LEU A 228 2.66 18.82 -23.27
N LEU A 229 1.42 18.94 -23.73
CA LEU A 229 0.38 17.96 -23.47
C LEU A 229 0.72 16.61 -24.11
N SER A 230 1.28 16.63 -25.31
CA SER A 230 1.76 15.44 -26.03
C SER A 230 2.99 14.84 -25.34
N ALA A 231 3.94 15.68 -24.92
CA ALA A 231 5.15 15.26 -24.20
C ALA A 231 4.86 14.74 -22.77
N ALA A 232 3.65 14.99 -22.25
CA ALA A 232 3.18 14.48 -20.97
C ALA A 232 2.65 13.04 -21.02
N LEU A 233 2.46 12.46 -22.21
CA LEU A 233 2.02 11.06 -22.38
C LEU A 233 3.00 10.09 -21.69
N PRO A 234 2.51 8.93 -21.22
CA PRO A 234 1.13 8.44 -21.33
C PRO A 234 0.22 9.00 -20.22
N TRP A 235 -0.98 9.42 -20.60
CA TRP A 235 -2.13 9.62 -19.73
C TRP A 235 -3.36 8.96 -20.39
N PRO A 236 -4.34 8.42 -19.64
CA PRO A 236 -5.42 7.62 -20.22
C PRO A 236 -6.23 8.39 -21.27
N PHE A 237 -6.56 7.76 -22.40
CA PHE A 237 -7.37 8.41 -23.43
C PHE A 237 -8.77 8.75 -22.89
N LEU A 238 -9.25 9.93 -23.23
CA LEU A 238 -10.50 10.46 -22.68
C LEU A 238 -11.67 10.15 -23.62
N SER A 239 -12.64 9.33 -23.20
CA SER A 239 -13.84 9.10 -24.02
C SER A 239 -14.72 10.36 -24.11
N GLN A 240 -15.60 10.43 -25.11
CA GLN A 240 -16.52 11.56 -25.28
C GLN A 240 -17.49 11.69 -24.10
N THR A 241 -17.95 10.58 -23.52
CA THR A 241 -18.83 10.56 -22.34
C THR A 241 -18.09 11.06 -21.09
N GLN A 242 -16.86 10.60 -20.88
CA GLN A 242 -16.00 11.08 -19.79
C GLN A 242 -15.68 12.57 -19.92
N LEU A 243 -15.49 13.06 -21.16
CA LEU A 243 -15.21 14.47 -21.45
C LEU A 243 -16.40 15.36 -21.02
N LEU A 244 -17.62 14.95 -21.39
CA LEU A 244 -18.85 15.65 -21.02
C LEU A 244 -19.13 15.54 -19.50
N LYS A 245 -18.89 14.38 -18.89
CA LYS A 245 -19.00 14.20 -17.44
C LYS A 245 -18.03 15.12 -16.68
N THR A 246 -16.78 15.20 -17.13
CA THR A 246 -15.76 16.09 -16.56
C THR A 246 -16.18 17.56 -16.68
N LEU A 247 -16.71 17.96 -17.84
CA LEU A 247 -17.28 19.30 -18.05
C LEU A 247 -18.43 19.61 -17.08
N GLN A 248 -19.35 18.65 -16.86
CA GLN A 248 -20.46 18.80 -15.92
C GLN A 248 -19.96 18.94 -14.48
N CYS A 249 -18.96 18.15 -14.07
CA CYS A 249 -18.33 18.28 -12.76
C CYS A 249 -17.71 19.68 -12.55
N TYR A 250 -17.01 20.23 -13.55
CA TYR A 250 -16.50 21.58 -13.46
C TYR A 250 -17.59 22.65 -13.37
N ARG A 251 -18.66 22.52 -14.16
CA ARG A 251 -19.83 23.41 -14.05
C ARG A 251 -20.50 23.36 -12.68
N ALA A 252 -20.50 22.20 -12.02
CA ALA A 252 -21.04 22.07 -10.67
C ALA A 252 -20.20 22.80 -9.62
N VAL A 253 -18.87 22.87 -9.81
CA VAL A 253 -17.94 23.59 -8.93
C VAL A 253 -17.89 25.11 -9.25
N ASP A 254 -18.06 25.48 -10.52
CA ASP A 254 -18.20 26.88 -10.97
C ASP A 254 -19.60 27.44 -10.65
N THR A 255 -19.84 27.66 -9.36
CA THR A 255 -21.10 28.26 -8.87
C THR A 255 -21.41 29.65 -9.46
N ALA A 256 -20.38 30.35 -9.97
CA ALA A 256 -20.53 31.66 -10.57
C ALA A 256 -20.83 31.60 -12.09
N GLY A 257 -20.67 30.43 -12.72
CA GLY A 257 -20.88 30.23 -14.16
C GLY A 257 -19.96 31.07 -15.04
N THR A 258 -18.76 31.37 -14.55
CA THR A 258 -17.79 32.25 -15.22
C THR A 258 -16.99 31.57 -16.32
N GLY A 259 -16.95 30.23 -16.34
CA GLY A 259 -16.05 29.48 -17.21
C GLY A 259 -14.63 29.36 -16.65
N LEU A 260 -14.36 29.91 -15.46
CA LEU A 260 -13.04 29.98 -14.85
C LEU A 260 -13.00 29.30 -13.49
N LEU A 261 -11.90 28.60 -13.19
CA LEU A 261 -11.70 27.92 -11.91
C LEU A 261 -10.40 28.34 -11.24
N THR A 262 -10.43 28.44 -9.91
CA THR A 262 -9.21 28.52 -9.09
C THR A 262 -8.56 27.15 -8.95
N GLN A 263 -7.30 27.13 -8.49
CA GLN A 263 -6.58 25.88 -8.23
C GLN A 263 -7.30 24.97 -7.21
N GLU A 264 -7.92 25.55 -6.18
CA GLU A 264 -8.66 24.82 -5.15
C GLU A 264 -9.93 24.19 -5.72
N GLN A 265 -10.65 24.90 -6.59
CA GLN A 265 -11.83 24.40 -7.27
C GLN A 265 -11.46 23.29 -8.27
N TYR A 266 -10.39 23.47 -9.03
CA TYR A 266 -9.87 22.47 -9.96
C TYR A 266 -9.47 21.18 -9.23
N ALA A 267 -8.82 21.28 -8.06
CA ALA A 267 -8.39 20.12 -7.30
C ALA A 267 -9.54 19.23 -6.82
N GLN A 268 -10.74 19.79 -6.61
CA GLN A 268 -11.93 19.08 -6.14
C GLN A 268 -12.52 18.11 -7.17
N VAL A 269 -12.35 18.40 -8.46
CA VAL A 269 -12.89 17.56 -9.54
C VAL A 269 -11.90 16.45 -9.86
N GLU A 270 -12.32 15.19 -9.74
CA GLU A 270 -11.55 14.07 -10.26
C GLU A 270 -11.58 14.10 -11.79
N LEU A 271 -10.43 13.90 -12.42
CA LEU A 271 -10.36 13.76 -13.87
C LEU A 271 -10.88 12.37 -14.28
N TRP A 272 -10.80 12.01 -15.56
CA TRP A 272 -11.25 10.72 -16.09
C TRP A 272 -10.36 9.53 -15.69
N PHE A 273 -9.24 9.78 -15.01
CA PHE A 273 -8.36 8.75 -14.49
C PHE A 273 -8.35 8.76 -12.95
N PRO A 274 -8.53 7.59 -12.31
CA PRO A 274 -8.47 7.49 -10.85
C PRO A 274 -7.03 7.66 -10.37
N SER A 275 -6.86 8.29 -9.20
CA SER A 275 -5.59 8.19 -8.47
C SER A 275 -5.48 6.75 -7.96
N GLU A 276 -4.47 6.01 -8.40
CA GLU A 276 -4.27 4.61 -8.00
C GLU A 276 -4.03 4.54 -6.49
N ARG A 277 -5.04 4.09 -5.72
CA ARG A 277 -4.97 4.03 -4.25
C ARG A 277 -4.65 2.64 -3.70
N ASP A 278 -4.44 1.65 -4.56
CA ASP A 278 -4.49 0.26 -4.13
C ASP A 278 -3.14 -0.33 -3.67
N GLU A 279 -2.01 0.36 -3.90
CA GLU A 279 -0.72 0.03 -3.28
C GLU A 279 0.06 1.33 -3.02
N PRO A 280 0.97 1.40 -2.03
CA PRO A 280 1.88 2.52 -1.91
C PRO A 280 2.88 2.48 -3.07
N LEU A 281 2.43 2.85 -4.27
CA LEU A 281 3.29 3.22 -5.37
C LEU A 281 4.16 4.38 -4.88
N PRO A 282 5.48 4.34 -5.08
CA PRO A 282 6.37 5.35 -4.55
C PRO A 282 6.17 6.74 -5.21
N TYR A 283 5.54 6.80 -6.40
CA TYR A 283 5.25 8.04 -7.10
C TYR A 283 3.96 7.93 -7.94
N ASP A 284 2.98 8.78 -7.67
CA ASP A 284 1.74 8.91 -8.46
C ASP A 284 1.95 9.94 -9.57
N ARG A 285 2.32 9.47 -10.78
CA ARG A 285 2.52 10.34 -11.95
C ARG A 285 1.23 11.06 -12.33
N LEU A 286 0.08 10.37 -12.32
CA LEU A 286 -1.21 10.90 -12.76
C LEU A 286 -1.70 12.05 -11.86
N ALA A 287 -1.56 11.92 -10.54
CA ALA A 287 -1.89 13.01 -9.62
C ALA A 287 -0.97 14.23 -9.79
N ASN A 288 0.29 14.02 -10.14
CA ASN A 288 1.21 15.12 -10.44
C ASN A 288 0.93 15.74 -11.82
N LEU A 289 0.54 14.94 -12.82
CA LEU A 289 0.09 15.42 -14.13
C LEU A 289 -1.17 16.28 -14.01
N LYS A 290 -2.12 15.91 -13.15
CA LYS A 290 -3.29 16.76 -12.85
C LYS A 290 -2.85 18.16 -12.40
N LYS A 291 -1.88 18.26 -11.50
CA LYS A 291 -1.34 19.56 -11.05
C LYS A 291 -0.61 20.29 -12.19
N PHE A 292 0.13 19.55 -13.01
CA PHE A 292 0.81 20.09 -14.19
C PHE A 292 -0.17 20.69 -15.20
N PHE A 293 -1.28 20.01 -15.53
CA PHE A 293 -2.30 20.51 -16.45
C PHE A 293 -2.91 21.83 -15.98
N PHE A 294 -3.15 21.99 -14.67
CA PHE A 294 -3.56 23.30 -14.14
C PHE A 294 -2.52 24.37 -14.45
N SER A 295 -1.23 24.10 -14.18
CA SER A 295 -0.16 25.07 -14.45
C SER A 295 0.06 25.35 -15.93
N LEU A 296 -0.26 24.39 -16.81
CA LEU A 296 -0.11 24.50 -18.26
C LEU A 296 -1.13 25.48 -18.87
N PHE A 297 -2.37 25.45 -18.36
CA PHE A 297 -3.49 26.18 -18.94
C PHE A 297 -3.99 27.37 -18.09
N ALA A 298 -3.49 27.54 -16.86
CA ALA A 298 -3.87 28.67 -16.02
C ALA A 298 -3.34 30.00 -16.56
N SER A 299 -4.18 31.03 -16.50
CA SER A 299 -3.82 32.39 -16.89
C SER A 299 -2.90 33.03 -15.86
N THR A 300 -1.72 33.49 -16.31
CA THR A 300 -0.71 34.15 -15.46
C THR A 300 -1.02 35.62 -15.17
N HIS A 301 -2.02 36.20 -15.85
CA HIS A 301 -2.40 37.61 -15.72
C HIS A 301 -3.31 37.91 -14.53
N SER A 302 -3.86 36.88 -13.87
CA SER A 302 -4.75 37.04 -12.71
C SER A 302 -4.08 36.53 -11.43
N SER A 303 -4.38 37.19 -10.31
CA SER A 303 -4.06 36.70 -8.97
C SER A 303 -5.36 36.63 -8.17
N PRO A 304 -5.88 35.43 -7.82
CA PRO A 304 -5.28 34.10 -8.02
C PRO A 304 -5.21 33.64 -9.50
N LEU A 305 -4.41 32.60 -9.77
CA LEU A 305 -4.36 31.95 -11.09
C LEU A 305 -5.74 31.34 -11.42
N MET A 306 -6.24 31.64 -12.61
CA MET A 306 -7.55 31.22 -13.08
C MET A 306 -7.40 30.34 -14.33
N LEU A 307 -8.10 29.21 -14.35
CA LEU A 307 -8.09 28.25 -15.46
C LEU A 307 -9.42 28.29 -16.21
N ASP A 308 -9.39 28.51 -17.52
CA ASP A 308 -10.55 28.28 -18.39
C ASP A 308 -10.69 26.78 -18.66
N TYR A 309 -11.66 26.14 -18.00
CA TYR A 309 -11.83 24.70 -18.08
C TYR A 309 -12.39 24.24 -19.42
N LEU A 310 -13.16 25.07 -20.14
CA LEU A 310 -13.66 24.72 -21.47
C LEU A 310 -12.51 24.75 -22.47
N SER A 311 -11.71 25.81 -22.42
CA SER A 311 -10.51 25.94 -23.26
C SER A 311 -9.51 24.83 -22.97
N MET A 312 -9.28 24.46 -21.71
CA MET A 312 -8.45 23.31 -21.35
C MET A 312 -9.00 22.00 -21.95
N LEU A 313 -10.28 21.70 -21.76
CA LEU A 313 -10.87 20.44 -22.22
C LEU A 313 -10.87 20.31 -23.75
N LEU A 314 -10.90 21.43 -24.49
CA LEU A 314 -10.74 21.41 -25.95
C LEU A 314 -9.37 20.84 -26.38
N TYR A 315 -8.28 21.08 -25.63
CA TYR A 315 -6.98 20.43 -25.91
C TYR A 315 -7.02 18.91 -25.68
N PHE A 316 -7.93 18.40 -24.85
CA PHE A 316 -8.10 16.96 -24.62
C PHE A 316 -9.03 16.29 -25.65
N CYS A 317 -9.60 17.07 -26.58
CA CYS A 317 -10.41 16.56 -27.69
C CYS A 317 -9.58 15.97 -28.83
N CYS A 318 -8.24 15.97 -28.73
CA CYS A 318 -7.34 15.43 -29.74
C CYS A 318 -7.62 13.95 -30.05
N HIS A 319 -7.59 13.60 -31.33
CA HIS A 319 -7.80 12.24 -31.84
C HIS A 319 -6.81 11.96 -32.99
N PRO A 320 -6.41 10.70 -33.26
CA PRO A 320 -5.58 10.37 -34.42
C PRO A 320 -6.16 10.87 -35.75
N GLU A 321 -7.48 10.81 -35.88
CA GLU A 321 -8.24 11.40 -36.99
C GLU A 321 -8.75 12.82 -36.64
N PRO A 322 -8.33 13.88 -37.38
CA PRO A 322 -8.72 15.26 -37.10
C PRO A 322 -10.23 15.49 -37.08
N ALA A 323 -10.98 14.83 -37.98
CA ALA A 323 -12.43 14.97 -38.08
C ALA A 323 -13.16 14.45 -36.83
N GLN A 324 -12.68 13.37 -36.23
CA GLN A 324 -13.22 12.86 -34.97
C GLN A 324 -12.86 13.78 -33.80
N GLY A 325 -11.62 14.31 -33.78
CA GLY A 325 -11.21 15.29 -32.78
C GLY A 325 -12.06 16.57 -32.82
N PHE A 326 -12.34 17.07 -34.03
CA PHE A 326 -13.26 18.19 -34.25
C PHE A 326 -14.67 17.86 -33.74
N THR A 327 -15.18 16.67 -34.03
CA THR A 327 -16.50 16.22 -33.57
C THR A 327 -16.58 16.16 -32.05
N ARG A 328 -15.54 15.66 -31.38
CA ARG A 328 -15.43 15.65 -29.92
C ARG A 328 -15.41 17.07 -29.35
N ALA A 329 -14.67 17.98 -29.96
CA ALA A 329 -14.62 19.38 -29.57
C ALA A 329 -15.98 20.09 -29.73
N LEU A 330 -16.68 19.83 -30.84
CA LEU A 330 -18.01 20.37 -31.09
C LEU A 330 -19.05 19.83 -30.10
N SER A 331 -18.96 18.53 -29.80
CA SER A 331 -19.76 17.87 -28.77
C SER A 331 -19.55 18.51 -27.39
N LEU A 332 -18.30 18.80 -27.02
CA LEU A 332 -17.96 19.49 -25.78
C LEU A 332 -18.58 20.90 -25.70
N VAL A 333 -18.50 21.67 -26.78
CA VAL A 333 -19.07 23.04 -26.85
C VAL A 333 -20.59 23.02 -26.72
N ILE A 334 -21.25 22.08 -27.38
CA ILE A 334 -22.71 21.92 -27.35
C ILE A 334 -23.18 21.28 -26.04
N GLY A 335 -22.32 20.49 -25.39
CA GLY A 335 -22.62 19.73 -24.18
C GLY A 335 -23.44 18.46 -24.42
N HIS A 336 -23.44 17.94 -25.64
CA HIS A 336 -24.17 16.73 -26.05
C HIS A 336 -23.26 15.85 -26.89
N THR A 337 -23.43 14.52 -26.82
CA THR A 337 -22.71 13.58 -27.67
C THR A 337 -23.05 13.81 -29.13
N LEU A 338 -22.01 13.82 -29.97
CA LEU A 338 -22.13 13.90 -31.43
C LEU A 338 -21.36 12.74 -32.03
N HIS A 339 -21.94 12.12 -33.05
CA HIS A 339 -21.31 10.98 -33.71
C HIS A 339 -21.07 11.32 -35.18
N TYR A 340 -19.82 11.14 -35.63
CA TYR A 340 -19.43 11.38 -37.02
C TYR A 340 -18.99 10.06 -37.64
N LYS A 341 -19.72 9.62 -38.66
CA LYS A 341 -19.33 8.47 -39.48
C LYS A 341 -18.78 8.98 -40.80
N HIS A 342 -17.50 8.76 -41.04
CA HIS A 342 -16.85 9.15 -42.28
C HIS A 342 -17.43 8.35 -43.46
N THR A 343 -18.29 8.95 -44.28
CA THR A 343 -18.80 8.31 -45.50
C THR A 343 -17.83 8.55 -46.65
N SER A 344 -16.70 7.84 -46.65
CA SER A 344 -15.87 7.78 -47.87
C SER A 344 -16.61 6.94 -48.93
N PRO A 345 -16.77 7.40 -50.19
CA PRO A 345 -17.39 6.61 -51.25
C PRO A 345 -16.68 5.27 -51.55
N LEU A 346 -15.44 5.09 -51.05
CA LEU A 346 -14.60 3.93 -51.31
C LEU A 346 -14.79 2.77 -50.31
N THR A 347 -15.47 2.97 -49.18
CA THR A 347 -15.66 1.91 -48.16
C THR A 347 -16.92 1.07 -48.36
N GLN A 348 -17.79 1.38 -49.33
CA GLN A 348 -18.98 0.57 -49.64
C GLN A 348 -18.70 -0.69 -50.47
N SER A 349 -17.47 -0.91 -50.94
CA SER A 349 -17.19 -1.98 -51.93
C SER A 349 -16.11 -2.99 -51.53
N VAL A 350 -15.82 -3.18 -50.24
CA VAL A 350 -15.06 -4.36 -49.77
C VAL A 350 -15.56 -4.77 -48.38
N PRO A 351 -15.97 -6.04 -48.13
CA PRO A 351 -16.10 -6.54 -46.77
C PRO A 351 -14.67 -6.62 -46.20
N TYR A 352 -14.31 -5.65 -45.36
CA TYR A 352 -13.04 -5.59 -44.68
C TYR A 352 -12.97 -6.74 -43.66
N MET A 353 -11.94 -7.58 -43.76
CA MET A 353 -11.62 -8.54 -42.70
C MET A 353 -11.13 -7.78 -41.49
N GLU A 354 -11.83 -7.99 -40.39
CA GLU A 354 -11.52 -7.61 -39.02
C GLU A 354 -10.04 -7.89 -38.70
N GLY A 355 -9.28 -6.82 -38.42
CA GLY A 355 -7.86 -6.90 -38.11
C GLY A 355 -7.23 -5.52 -37.96
N ALA A 356 -6.91 -5.16 -36.71
CA ALA A 356 -6.16 -3.98 -36.29
C ALA A 356 -6.83 -2.62 -36.52
N GLY A 357 -7.79 -2.29 -35.67
CA GLY A 357 -8.27 -0.93 -35.42
C GLY A 357 -8.42 -0.75 -33.91
N VAL A 358 -8.05 0.43 -33.41
CA VAL A 358 -8.26 0.83 -32.01
C VAL A 358 -9.74 0.67 -31.69
N GLU A 359 -10.11 -0.39 -30.96
CA GLU A 359 -11.43 -0.48 -30.35
C GLU A 359 -11.47 0.59 -29.26
N GLU A 360 -12.36 1.57 -29.44
CA GLU A 360 -12.86 2.30 -28.28
C GLU A 360 -13.34 1.25 -27.27
N CYS A 361 -13.00 1.43 -25.99
CA CYS A 361 -13.54 0.59 -24.94
C CYS A 361 -15.06 0.80 -24.88
N ASP A 362 -15.82 0.04 -25.66
CA ASP A 362 -17.24 -0.19 -25.47
C ASP A 362 -17.41 -1.10 -24.24
N ALA A 363 -17.17 -0.50 -23.07
CA ALA A 363 -17.76 -0.96 -21.84
C ALA A 363 -19.02 -0.10 -21.63
N ASP A 364 -20.17 -0.78 -21.72
CA ASP A 364 -21.54 -0.28 -21.57
C ASP A 364 -22.28 0.13 -22.86
N GLU A 365 -22.43 -0.80 -23.81
CA GLU A 365 -23.51 -0.72 -24.84
C GLU A 365 -24.93 -0.71 -24.21
N ASP A 366 -25.07 -1.00 -22.91
CA ASP A 366 -26.36 -1.03 -22.21
C ASP A 366 -26.84 0.33 -21.64
N GLU A 367 -26.06 1.41 -21.75
CA GLU A 367 -26.49 2.79 -21.38
C GLU A 367 -26.58 3.78 -22.57
N GLU A 368 -26.49 3.32 -23.83
CA GLU A 368 -26.76 4.15 -25.03
C GLU A 368 -28.26 4.42 -25.29
N ARG A 369 -29.01 4.79 -24.25
CA ARG A 369 -30.39 5.27 -24.41
C ARG A 369 -30.48 6.75 -24.03
N GLY A 370 -29.75 7.59 -24.74
CA GLY A 370 -29.74 9.05 -24.57
C GLY A 370 -29.58 9.81 -25.88
N VAL A 371 -30.72 10.20 -26.47
CA VAL A 371 -30.91 11.11 -27.62
C VAL A 371 -30.08 10.75 -28.86
N GLU A 372 -30.72 10.13 -29.85
CA GLU A 372 -30.16 9.96 -31.20
C GLU A 372 -29.60 11.31 -31.71
N SER A 373 -28.41 11.26 -32.31
CA SER A 373 -27.66 12.41 -32.84
C SER A 373 -28.44 13.30 -33.82
N ASP A 374 -29.62 12.86 -34.26
CA ASP A 374 -30.47 13.48 -35.27
C ASP A 374 -31.20 14.75 -34.78
N GLU A 375 -31.30 14.99 -33.46
CA GLU A 375 -31.98 16.19 -32.92
C GLU A 375 -31.02 17.27 -32.36
N VAL A 376 -29.72 17.00 -32.27
CA VAL A 376 -28.77 17.94 -31.67
C VAL A 376 -28.39 19.03 -32.67
N GLY A 377 -28.95 20.22 -32.46
CA GLY A 377 -28.73 21.39 -33.31
C GLY A 377 -27.41 22.13 -33.03
N VAL A 378 -26.65 22.41 -34.08
CA VAL A 378 -25.38 23.15 -34.11
C VAL A 378 -25.59 24.55 -34.66
N SER A 379 -25.04 25.57 -34.00
CA SER A 379 -25.04 26.96 -34.50
C SER A 379 -23.71 27.34 -35.17
N VAL A 380 -23.73 28.40 -35.99
CA VAL A 380 -22.51 28.98 -36.57
C VAL A 380 -21.51 29.38 -35.48
N ASP A 381 -21.99 29.93 -34.37
CA ASP A 381 -21.12 30.36 -33.26
C ASP A 381 -20.46 29.17 -32.54
N ASP A 382 -21.08 27.98 -32.53
CA ASP A 382 -20.48 26.77 -31.96
C ASP A 382 -19.31 26.28 -32.82
N VAL A 383 -19.50 26.23 -34.14
CA VAL A 383 -18.46 25.88 -35.12
C VAL A 383 -17.29 26.89 -35.05
N LEU A 384 -17.59 28.19 -34.98
CA LEU A 384 -16.58 29.23 -34.85
C LEU A 384 -15.85 29.22 -33.50
N ARG A 385 -16.47 28.67 -32.45
CA ARG A 385 -15.82 28.49 -31.14
C ARG A 385 -14.82 27.34 -31.18
N VAL A 386 -15.19 26.24 -31.83
CA VAL A 386 -14.30 25.07 -32.06
C VAL A 386 -13.12 25.45 -32.96
N LEU A 387 -13.37 26.16 -34.07
CA LEU A 387 -12.31 26.58 -34.99
C LEU A 387 -11.40 27.65 -34.39
N GLY A 388 -11.94 28.50 -33.51
CA GLY A 388 -11.18 29.53 -32.80
C GLY A 388 -10.43 29.03 -31.56
N HIS A 389 -10.41 27.73 -31.29
CA HIS A 389 -9.62 27.14 -30.22
C HIS A 389 -8.12 27.35 -30.48
N GLY A 390 -7.35 27.67 -29.43
CA GLY A 390 -5.92 28.00 -29.53
C GLY A 390 -5.61 29.41 -30.06
N ASP A 391 -6.62 30.14 -30.56
CA ASP A 391 -6.46 31.50 -31.08
C ASP A 391 -6.75 32.52 -29.96
N ASP A 392 -5.70 32.96 -29.26
CA ASP A 392 -5.87 33.98 -28.21
C ASP A 392 -6.38 35.29 -28.85
N ARG A 393 -7.23 36.04 -28.15
CA ARG A 393 -7.87 37.27 -28.69
C ARG A 393 -6.87 38.36 -29.10
N VAL A 394 -5.60 38.17 -28.75
CA VAL A 394 -4.45 39.01 -29.12
C VAL A 394 -4.01 38.79 -30.58
N SER A 395 -4.37 37.67 -31.22
CA SER A 395 -4.02 37.32 -32.60
C SER A 395 -4.51 38.30 -33.66
N SER A 396 -5.52 39.15 -33.36
CA SER A 396 -5.90 40.22 -34.30
C SER A 396 -4.76 41.22 -34.59
N ARG A 397 -3.72 41.27 -33.74
CA ARG A 397 -2.49 42.05 -33.97
C ARG A 397 -1.39 41.30 -34.73
N LEU A 398 -1.49 39.97 -34.85
CA LEU A 398 -0.52 39.10 -35.54
C LEU A 398 -0.99 38.60 -36.91
N ASN A 399 -2.13 39.06 -37.42
CA ASN A 399 -2.61 38.83 -38.81
C ASN A 399 -1.58 39.12 -39.92
N ARG A 400 -0.40 39.66 -39.60
CA ARG A 400 0.73 39.84 -40.51
C ARG A 400 1.44 38.54 -40.89
N PHE A 401 1.35 37.49 -40.08
CA PHE A 401 2.10 36.23 -40.24
C PHE A 401 1.20 35.04 -40.63
N GLN A 402 -0.01 35.29 -41.10
CA GLN A 402 -0.89 34.25 -41.63
C GLN A 402 -1.59 34.74 -42.90
N PRO A 403 -0.85 34.94 -44.01
CA PRO A 403 -1.41 35.51 -45.24
C PRO A 403 -2.48 34.62 -45.91
N ASN A 404 -2.61 33.34 -45.52
CA ASN A 404 -3.53 32.35 -46.11
C ASN A 404 -4.68 31.90 -45.18
N ARG A 405 -4.75 32.36 -43.92
CA ARG A 405 -5.81 31.95 -43.00
C ARG A 405 -7.02 32.86 -43.20
N ARG A 406 -8.18 32.27 -43.53
CA ARG A 406 -9.46 33.00 -43.66
C ARG A 406 -9.71 33.78 -42.38
N SER A 407 -10.08 35.05 -42.49
CA SER A 407 -10.42 35.82 -41.30
C SER A 407 -11.66 35.23 -40.62
N ARG A 408 -11.80 35.43 -39.30
CA ARG A 408 -12.97 34.91 -38.56
C ARG A 408 -14.29 35.39 -39.17
N ASP A 409 -14.29 36.60 -39.73
CA ASP A 409 -15.45 37.21 -40.39
C ASP A 409 -15.72 36.56 -41.75
N GLU A 410 -14.69 36.29 -42.56
CA GLU A 410 -14.83 35.52 -43.82
C GLU A 410 -15.39 34.12 -43.58
N LEU A 411 -14.84 33.41 -42.59
CA LEU A 411 -15.28 32.07 -42.20
C LEU A 411 -16.74 32.09 -41.71
N ARG A 412 -17.13 33.13 -40.95
CA ARG A 412 -18.52 33.34 -40.53
C ARG A 412 -19.44 33.53 -41.74
N GLU A 413 -19.04 34.35 -42.71
CA GLU A 413 -19.82 34.57 -43.93
C GLU A 413 -20.00 33.29 -44.77
N GLU A 414 -18.95 32.48 -44.88
CA GLU A 414 -19.01 31.19 -45.58
C GLU A 414 -19.93 30.20 -44.85
N LEU A 415 -19.81 30.07 -43.53
CA LEU A 415 -20.70 29.23 -42.73
C LEU A 415 -22.17 29.69 -42.87
N LEU A 416 -22.42 31.00 -42.89
CA LEU A 416 -23.76 31.55 -43.12
C LEU A 416 -24.29 31.23 -44.52
N LYS A 417 -23.43 31.11 -45.54
CA LYS A 417 -23.84 30.66 -46.89
C LYS A 417 -24.22 29.17 -46.85
N VAL A 418 -23.41 28.33 -46.21
CA VAL A 418 -23.70 26.90 -46.03
C VAL A 418 -25.03 26.68 -45.29
N PHE A 419 -25.28 27.43 -44.21
CA PHE A 419 -26.54 27.34 -43.46
C PHE A 419 -27.75 27.71 -44.33
N LYS A 420 -27.61 28.75 -45.17
CA LYS A 420 -28.66 29.16 -46.13
C LYS A 420 -28.89 28.12 -47.23
N GLU A 421 -27.83 27.50 -47.73
CA GLU A 421 -27.90 26.43 -48.75
C GLU A 421 -28.64 25.20 -48.22
N LEU A 422 -28.46 24.88 -46.94
CA LEU A 422 -29.18 23.82 -46.24
C LEU A 422 -30.62 24.20 -45.83
N GLY A 423 -31.06 25.43 -46.13
CA GLY A 423 -32.43 25.89 -45.89
C GLY A 423 -32.69 26.53 -44.51
N PHE A 424 -31.64 26.80 -43.74
CA PHE A 424 -31.74 27.37 -42.39
C PHE A 424 -31.34 28.85 -42.38
N LYS A 425 -31.90 29.61 -41.43
CA LYS A 425 -31.46 30.99 -41.19
C LYS A 425 -30.18 31.00 -40.35
N GLY A 426 -29.40 32.07 -40.45
CA GLY A 426 -28.09 32.17 -39.80
C GLY A 426 -28.08 32.10 -38.27
N GLU A 427 -29.22 32.24 -37.61
CA GLU A 427 -29.39 32.13 -36.15
C GLU A 427 -30.02 30.78 -35.74
N GLU A 428 -30.48 29.97 -36.70
CA GLU A 428 -31.11 28.68 -36.43
C GLU A 428 -30.04 27.60 -36.22
N LYS A 429 -30.35 26.64 -35.36
CA LYS A 429 -29.49 25.47 -35.13
C LYS A 429 -29.80 24.40 -36.18
N ILE A 430 -28.77 23.81 -36.78
CA ILE A 430 -28.88 22.74 -37.78
C ILE A 430 -28.52 21.40 -37.15
N PRO A 431 -29.29 20.33 -37.34
CA PRO A 431 -28.89 18.99 -36.92
C PRO A 431 -27.47 18.64 -37.40
N PHE A 432 -26.59 18.20 -36.49
CA PHE A 432 -25.19 17.92 -36.83
C PHE A 432 -25.07 16.95 -38.00
N PHE A 433 -25.89 15.90 -38.03
CA PHE A 433 -25.92 14.93 -39.11
C PHE A 433 -26.14 15.56 -40.50
N THR A 434 -26.96 16.62 -40.60
CA THR A 434 -27.17 17.33 -41.87
C THR A 434 -25.97 18.21 -42.22
N LEU A 435 -25.40 18.88 -41.22
CA LEU A 435 -24.27 19.79 -41.41
C LEU A 435 -22.98 19.03 -41.78
N SER A 436 -22.72 17.88 -41.16
CA SER A 436 -21.51 17.07 -41.35
C SER A 436 -21.42 16.39 -42.73
N GLN A 437 -22.52 16.35 -43.48
CA GLN A 437 -22.54 15.85 -44.86
C GLN A 437 -22.16 16.94 -45.88
N HIS A 438 -22.08 18.20 -45.46
CA HIS A 438 -21.73 19.28 -46.37
C HIS A 438 -20.21 19.30 -46.63
N PRO A 439 -19.74 19.33 -47.90
CA PRO A 439 -18.32 19.24 -48.24
C PRO A 439 -17.45 20.29 -47.54
N PHE A 440 -17.96 21.52 -47.44
CA PHE A 440 -17.28 22.60 -46.72
C PHE A 440 -16.98 22.25 -45.25
N LEU A 441 -17.91 21.58 -44.54
CA LEU A 441 -17.65 21.19 -43.16
C LEU A 441 -16.69 19.99 -43.10
N GLN A 442 -16.78 19.04 -44.02
CA GLN A 442 -15.84 17.92 -44.11
C GLN A 442 -14.41 18.41 -44.31
N ASP A 443 -14.19 19.34 -45.24
CA ASP A 443 -12.89 19.97 -45.46
C ASP A 443 -12.37 20.68 -44.20
N LEU A 444 -13.25 21.36 -43.44
CA LEU A 444 -12.89 22.01 -42.18
C LEU A 444 -12.54 20.99 -41.09
N MET A 445 -13.31 19.90 -40.99
CA MET A 445 -13.10 18.83 -40.02
C MET A 445 -11.77 18.11 -40.26
N GLU A 446 -11.49 17.76 -41.53
CA GLU A 446 -10.26 17.12 -41.95
C GLU A 446 -9.04 18.06 -41.83
N GLY A 447 -9.23 19.34 -42.11
CA GLY A 447 -8.19 20.37 -42.01
C GLY A 447 -7.90 20.89 -40.59
N SER A 448 -8.59 20.40 -39.56
CA SER A 448 -8.45 20.86 -38.18
C SER A 448 -7.29 20.19 -37.43
N SER A 449 -6.05 20.47 -37.86
CA SER A 449 -4.82 19.91 -37.25
C SER A 449 -4.66 20.18 -35.75
N GLN A 450 -5.28 21.25 -35.24
CA GLN A 450 -5.34 21.56 -33.80
C GLN A 450 -6.01 20.47 -32.93
N TYR A 451 -6.83 19.60 -33.54
CA TYR A 451 -7.44 18.45 -32.87
C TYR A 451 -6.82 17.11 -33.29
N GLN A 452 -5.70 17.15 -34.03
CA GLN A 452 -4.92 15.96 -34.32
C GLN A 452 -4.00 15.66 -33.13
N LEU A 453 -3.99 14.42 -32.68
CA LEU A 453 -3.05 13.98 -31.65
C LEU A 453 -1.63 13.91 -32.27
N PRO A 454 -0.66 14.73 -31.82
CA PRO A 454 0.68 14.72 -32.37
C PRO A 454 1.45 13.46 -31.97
N ASP A 455 2.00 12.75 -32.95
CA ASP A 455 2.95 11.65 -32.72
C ASP A 455 4.34 12.25 -32.41
N CYS A 456 4.54 12.70 -31.17
CA CYS A 456 5.81 13.25 -30.71
C CYS A 456 6.84 12.12 -30.52
N LYS A 457 7.38 11.59 -31.62
CA LYS A 457 8.52 10.66 -31.58
C LYS A 457 9.77 11.39 -31.08
N CYS A 458 10.54 10.75 -30.21
CA CYS A 458 11.93 11.17 -29.98
C CYS A 458 12.75 10.80 -31.23
N PRO A 459 13.41 11.76 -31.90
CA PRO A 459 14.23 11.45 -33.07
C PRO A 459 15.49 10.69 -32.60
N GLY A 460 15.56 9.38 -32.88
CA GLY A 460 16.77 8.58 -32.64
C GLY A 460 16.55 7.16 -32.11
N THR A 461 15.37 6.82 -31.60
CA THR A 461 15.01 5.43 -31.27
C THR A 461 14.38 4.80 -32.50
N GLY A 462 15.16 4.04 -33.27
CA GLY A 462 14.72 3.30 -34.45
C GLY A 462 13.75 2.14 -34.16
N GLU A 463 13.02 2.18 -33.05
CA GLU A 463 11.99 1.22 -32.68
C GLU A 463 10.66 1.97 -32.60
N GLY A 464 9.72 1.55 -33.44
CA GLY A 464 8.40 2.14 -33.54
C GLY A 464 7.58 1.79 -32.31
N VAL A 465 7.40 2.75 -31.41
CA VAL A 465 6.46 2.65 -30.28
C VAL A 465 5.00 2.73 -30.75
N SER A 466 4.74 2.88 -32.05
CA SER A 466 3.38 2.88 -32.60
C SER A 466 2.68 1.53 -32.43
N ASP A 467 3.41 0.41 -32.51
CA ASP A 467 2.83 -0.91 -32.23
C ASP A 467 2.83 -1.20 -30.72
N GLU A 468 3.84 -0.74 -29.98
CA GLU A 468 3.96 -0.99 -28.54
C GLU A 468 3.00 -0.13 -27.69
N LEU A 469 2.65 1.10 -28.10
CA LEU A 469 1.60 1.90 -27.45
C LEU A 469 0.20 1.38 -27.77
N VAL A 470 -0.03 0.85 -28.97
CA VAL A 470 -1.30 0.18 -29.33
C VAL A 470 -1.41 -1.16 -28.60
N GLU A 471 -0.32 -1.92 -28.47
CA GLU A 471 -0.26 -3.15 -27.67
C GLU A 471 -0.37 -2.87 -26.16
N LEU A 472 0.30 -1.85 -25.62
CA LEU A 472 0.23 -1.50 -24.18
C LEU A 472 -1.15 -0.93 -23.81
N LEU A 473 -1.76 -0.11 -24.68
CA LEU A 473 -3.15 0.31 -24.49
C LEU A 473 -4.10 -0.90 -24.61
N GLY A 474 -3.86 -1.81 -25.55
CA GLY A 474 -4.64 -3.05 -25.70
C GLY A 474 -4.50 -4.04 -24.53
N GLU A 475 -3.32 -4.15 -23.92
CA GLU A 475 -3.04 -5.04 -22.78
C GLU A 475 -3.57 -4.48 -21.46
N ASP A 476 -3.47 -3.16 -21.20
CA ASP A 476 -4.05 -2.53 -20.01
C ASP A 476 -5.58 -2.53 -20.02
N ILE A 477 -6.21 -2.42 -21.21
CA ILE A 477 -7.67 -2.58 -21.38
C ILE A 477 -8.09 -4.01 -21.05
N LYS A 478 -7.29 -5.02 -21.44
CA LYS A 478 -7.55 -6.43 -21.13
C LYS A 478 -7.38 -6.74 -19.63
N PHE A 479 -6.41 -6.11 -18.97
CA PHE A 479 -6.16 -6.29 -17.54
C PHE A 479 -7.24 -5.64 -16.64
N GLN A 480 -7.84 -4.52 -17.08
CA GLN A 480 -8.99 -3.89 -16.42
C GLN A 480 -10.28 -4.73 -16.60
N ARG A 481 -10.48 -5.37 -17.75
CA ARG A 481 -11.62 -6.28 -18.04
C ARG A 481 -11.63 -7.50 -17.11
N ASP A 482 -10.48 -8.15 -16.92
CA ASP A 482 -10.34 -9.35 -16.07
C ASP A 482 -10.54 -9.08 -14.56
N ARG A 483 -10.31 -7.83 -14.10
CA ARG A 483 -10.61 -7.41 -12.72
C ARG A 483 -12.09 -7.04 -12.52
N GLY A 484 -12.76 -6.55 -13.55
CA GLY A 484 -14.19 -6.22 -13.54
C GLY A 484 -15.07 -7.48 -13.51
N GLU A 485 -14.78 -8.46 -14.37
CA GLU A 485 -15.57 -9.71 -14.45
C GLU A 485 -15.43 -10.60 -13.21
N LYS A 486 -14.29 -10.55 -12.50
CA LYS A 486 -14.11 -11.30 -11.24
C LYS A 486 -14.89 -10.75 -10.04
N ARG A 487 -15.50 -9.56 -10.13
CA ARG A 487 -16.31 -8.98 -9.05
C ARG A 487 -17.82 -9.14 -9.23
N THR A 488 -18.27 -9.56 -10.42
CA THR A 488 -19.72 -9.70 -10.73
C THR A 488 -20.20 -11.15 -10.85
N GLY A 489 -19.30 -12.13 -10.79
CA GLY A 489 -19.63 -13.57 -10.90
C GLY A 489 -19.55 -14.36 -9.59
N ASP A 490 -20.18 -13.92 -8.50
CA ASP A 490 -20.43 -14.82 -7.36
C ASP A 490 -21.61 -14.38 -6.49
N GLN A 491 -22.81 -14.21 -7.08
CA GLN A 491 -24.08 -14.19 -6.33
C GLN A 491 -25.22 -14.82 -7.14
N GLY A 492 -25.74 -15.95 -6.64
CA GLY A 492 -26.94 -16.66 -7.12
C GLY A 492 -26.59 -17.79 -8.10
N GLU A 493 -26.93 -19.07 -7.92
CA GLU A 493 -28.17 -19.63 -7.37
C GLU A 493 -28.02 -21.14 -7.08
N ASN A 494 -28.70 -21.57 -6.01
CA ASN A 494 -29.47 -22.82 -5.85
C ASN A 494 -28.79 -24.20 -5.70
N GLY A 495 -29.21 -24.92 -4.64
CA GLY A 495 -29.14 -26.38 -4.60
C GLY A 495 -29.28 -27.02 -3.22
N GLU A 496 -30.50 -27.07 -2.68
CA GLU A 496 -30.88 -27.99 -1.60
C GLU A 496 -30.42 -29.43 -1.93
N THR A 497 -29.83 -30.13 -0.97
CA THR A 497 -29.98 -31.59 -0.89
C THR A 497 -29.85 -32.06 0.56
N VAL A 498 -31.01 -32.43 1.10
CA VAL A 498 -31.20 -33.35 2.22
C VAL A 498 -30.55 -34.69 1.86
N PHE A 499 -29.74 -35.28 2.75
CA PHE A 499 -29.86 -36.71 3.12
C PHE A 499 -29.06 -37.05 4.38
N SER A 500 -29.74 -37.80 5.25
CA SER A 500 -29.26 -38.40 6.49
C SER A 500 -28.13 -39.40 6.29
N SER A 501 -27.16 -39.43 7.21
CA SER A 501 -26.83 -40.56 8.11
C SER A 501 -25.73 -40.14 9.09
#